data_AF-A0A8W8KDE9-F1
#
_entry.id   AF-A0A8W8KDE9-F1
#
_cell.length_a   1.000
_cell.length_b   1.000
_cell.length_c   1.000
_cell.angle_alpha   90.00
_cell.angle_beta   90.00
_cell.angle_gamma   90.00
#
_symmetry.space_group_name_H-M   'P 1'
#
loop_
_entity.id
_entity.type
_entity.pdbx_description
1 polymer ?
#
loop_
_entity_poly.entity_id
_entity_poly.type
_entity_poly.pdbx_seq_one_letter_code
_entity_poly.pdbx_strand_id
1 'polypeptide(L)'
;KESTPVSDVKKIVEGILKIRPEDQKLFKDDQPLDDNKTLGDYGFTFATARAQAPATIGLACKQDDGEFEQLEITPLSSPPELPDVMKQQDSTSAHAQEQTAS
;
A
#
# COMPACT_ATOMS: atom_id res chain seq x y z
N LYS A 1 -8.47 -8.11 -13.02
CA LYS A 1 -7.28 -8.51 -12.22
C LYS A 1 -7.66 -8.97 -10.81
N GLU A 2 -8.88 -8.68 -10.34
CA GLU A 2 -9.38 -9.14 -9.04
C GLU A 2 -9.48 -10.67 -8.97
N SER A 3 -9.88 -11.32 -10.07
CA SER A 3 -9.93 -12.78 -10.19
C SER A 3 -8.56 -13.47 -10.33
N THR A 4 -7.46 -12.71 -10.33
CA THR A 4 -6.12 -13.30 -10.42
C THR A 4 -5.82 -14.06 -9.14
N PRO A 5 -5.41 -15.34 -9.20
CA PRO A 5 -5.05 -16.10 -8.02
C PRO A 5 -3.74 -15.60 -7.43
N VAL A 6 -3.59 -15.74 -6.11
CA VAL A 6 -2.37 -15.36 -5.39
C VAL A 6 -1.15 -16.12 -5.93
N SER A 7 -1.32 -17.37 -6.37
CA SER A 7 -0.27 -18.16 -7.02
C SER A 7 0.32 -17.49 -8.26
N ASP A 8 -0.49 -16.75 -9.03
CA ASP A 8 0.01 -16.05 -10.23
C ASP A 8 0.79 -14.79 -9.86
N VAL A 9 0.45 -14.15 -8.73
CA VAL A 9 1.25 -13.03 -8.20
C VAL A 9 2.64 -13.53 -7.80
N LYS A 10 2.73 -14.70 -7.16
CA LYS A 10 4.03 -15.31 -6.82
C LYS A 10 4.90 -15.61 -8.04
N LYS A 11 4.31 -16.03 -9.16
CA LYS A 11 5.03 -16.21 -10.44
C LYS A 11 5.56 -14.89 -11.01
N ILE A 12 4.82 -13.78 -10.83
CA ILE A 12 5.29 -12.45 -11.22
C ILE A 12 6.50 -12.06 -10.37
N VAL A 13 6.41 -12.27 -9.05
CA VAL A 13 7.53 -12.02 -8.12
C VAL A 13 8.74 -12.88 -8.47
N GLU A 14 8.54 -14.16 -8.78
CA GLU A 14 9.62 -15.06 -9.25
C GLU A 14 10.30 -14.50 -10.51
N GLY A 15 9.52 -14.01 -11.46
CA GLY A 15 10.06 -13.39 -12.67
C GLY A 15 11.01 -12.22 -12.39
N ILE A 16 10.73 -11.45 -11.33
CA ILE A 16 11.46 -10.22 -10.94
C ILE A 16 12.64 -10.54 -10.00
N LEU A 17 12.37 -11.24 -8.89
CA LEU A 17 13.32 -11.46 -7.79
C LEU A 17 14.05 -12.80 -7.87
N LYS A 18 13.63 -13.71 -8.78
CA LYS A 18 14.18 -15.08 -8.92
C LYS A 18 14.02 -15.95 -7.68
N ILE A 19 13.01 -15.65 -6.86
CA ILE A 19 12.61 -16.46 -5.70
C ILE A 19 11.46 -17.36 -6.13
N ARG A 20 11.55 -18.67 -5.87
CA ARG A 20 10.50 -19.62 -6.31
C ARG A 20 9.19 -19.40 -5.54
N PRO A 21 8.02 -19.67 -6.12
CA PRO A 21 6.73 -19.46 -5.44
C PRO A 21 6.59 -20.16 -4.08
N GLU A 22 7.19 -21.33 -3.91
CA GLU A 22 7.22 -22.06 -2.62
C GLU A 22 8.04 -21.38 -1.53
N ASP A 23 8.98 -20.52 -1.92
CA ASP A 23 9.87 -19.77 -1.04
C ASP A 23 9.34 -18.35 -0.79
N GLN A 24 8.11 -18.06 -1.20
CA GLN A 24 7.44 -16.78 -1.01
C GLN A 24 6.19 -16.89 -0.14
N LYS A 25 6.02 -15.95 0.78
CA LYS A 25 4.79 -15.74 1.55
C LYS A 25 4.30 -14.32 1.34
N LEU A 26 3.09 -14.19 0.79
CA LEU A 26 2.47 -12.90 0.49
C LEU A 26 1.51 -12.50 1.61
N PHE A 27 1.38 -11.19 1.84
CA PHE A 27 0.53 -10.65 2.89
C PHE A 27 -0.30 -9.46 2.40
N LYS A 28 -1.47 -9.30 3.00
CA LYS A 28 -2.19 -8.04 3.03
C LYS A 28 -2.20 -7.54 4.47
N ASP A 29 -1.57 -6.40 4.73
CA ASP A 29 -1.29 -5.96 6.09
C ASP A 29 -0.54 -7.10 6.83
N ASP A 30 -1.06 -7.62 7.94
CA ASP A 30 -0.49 -8.78 8.65
C ASP A 30 -1.11 -10.13 8.26
N GLN A 31 -2.09 -10.14 7.35
CA GLN A 31 -2.83 -11.35 6.98
C GLN A 31 -2.12 -12.09 5.84
N PRO A 32 -1.71 -13.36 6.03
CA PRO A 32 -1.13 -14.17 4.95
C PRO A 32 -2.17 -14.50 3.87
N LEU A 33 -1.72 -14.48 2.62
CA LEU A 33 -2.53 -14.80 1.44
C LEU A 33 -2.44 -16.29 1.10
N ASP A 34 -3.57 -16.88 0.73
CA ASP A 34 -3.72 -18.28 0.31
C ASP A 34 -3.61 -18.35 -1.21
N ASP A 35 -2.75 -19.24 -1.71
CA ASP A 35 -2.48 -19.44 -3.13
C ASP A 35 -3.72 -19.82 -3.95
N ASN A 36 -4.72 -20.45 -3.31
CA ASN A 36 -5.96 -20.87 -3.95
C ASN A 36 -7.01 -19.77 -4.03
N LYS A 37 -6.79 -18.64 -3.36
CA LYS A 37 -7.70 -17.50 -3.36
C LYS A 37 -7.29 -16.46 -4.38
N THR A 38 -8.25 -15.63 -4.74
CA THR A 38 -8.05 -14.52 -5.66
C THR A 38 -7.67 -13.25 -4.91
N LEU A 39 -7.08 -12.30 -5.62
CA LEU A 39 -6.81 -10.96 -5.11
C LEU A 39 -8.10 -10.28 -4.61
N GLY A 40 -9.23 -10.49 -5.29
CA GLY A 40 -10.53 -9.97 -4.92
C GLY A 40 -11.02 -10.48 -3.56
N ASP A 41 -10.74 -11.74 -3.21
CA ASP A 41 -11.12 -12.33 -1.92
C ASP A 41 -10.44 -11.64 -0.72
N TYR A 42 -9.30 -10.99 -0.97
CA TYR A 42 -8.58 -10.17 0.00
C TYR A 42 -8.87 -8.68 -0.13
N GLY A 43 -9.83 -8.30 -0.97
CA GLY A 43 -10.25 -6.91 -1.14
C GLY A 43 -9.32 -6.07 -2.02
N PHE A 44 -8.44 -6.69 -2.81
CA PHE A 44 -7.71 -6.02 -3.88
C PHE A 44 -8.64 -5.84 -5.09
N THR A 45 -9.37 -4.73 -5.08
CA THR A 45 -10.39 -4.39 -6.08
C THR A 45 -9.97 -3.18 -6.92
N PHE A 46 -10.70 -2.90 -8.00
CA PHE A 46 -10.49 -1.69 -8.78
C PHE A 46 -10.69 -0.40 -7.95
N ALA A 47 -11.52 -0.45 -6.92
CA ALA A 47 -11.77 0.70 -6.04
C ALA A 47 -10.63 0.92 -5.02
N THR A 48 -10.00 -0.15 -4.54
CA THR A 48 -9.00 -0.14 -3.46
C THR A 48 -7.55 -0.21 -3.96
N ALA A 49 -7.30 -0.70 -5.18
CA ALA A 49 -5.98 -0.80 -5.80
C ALA A 49 -5.91 0.02 -7.11
N ARG A 50 -6.15 1.33 -6.99
CA ARG A 50 -6.20 2.25 -8.14
C ARG A 50 -4.79 2.58 -8.66
N ALA A 51 -4.68 2.98 -9.93
CA ALA A 51 -3.37 3.27 -10.53
C ALA A 51 -2.60 4.39 -9.81
N GLN A 52 -3.30 5.43 -9.37
CA GLN A 52 -2.74 6.56 -8.62
C GLN A 52 -2.59 6.28 -7.11
N ALA A 53 -3.17 5.19 -6.63
CA ALA A 53 -3.18 4.79 -5.22
C ALA A 53 -3.16 3.25 -5.15
N PRO A 54 -2.02 2.61 -5.47
CA PRO A 54 -1.93 1.16 -5.51
C PRO A 54 -2.09 0.57 -4.11
N ALA A 55 -2.66 -0.63 -4.04
CA ALA A 55 -2.66 -1.42 -2.82
C ALA A 55 -1.29 -2.06 -2.59
N THR A 56 -0.94 -2.28 -1.33
CA THR A 56 0.33 -2.90 -0.94
C THR A 56 0.14 -4.39 -0.73
N ILE A 57 1.10 -5.19 -1.22
CA ILE A 57 1.23 -6.62 -0.93
C ILE A 57 2.58 -6.80 -0.24
N GLY A 58 2.57 -7.30 0.99
CA GLY A 58 3.79 -7.67 1.72
C GLY A 58 4.38 -8.97 1.17
N LEU A 59 5.70 -9.10 1.20
CA LEU A 59 6.44 -10.29 0.80
C LEU A 59 7.41 -10.66 1.92
N ALA A 60 7.38 -11.92 2.34
CA ALA A 60 8.43 -12.53 3.15
C ALA A 60 9.00 -13.75 2.42
N CYS A 61 10.32 -13.86 2.41
CA CYS A 61 11.05 -14.91 1.73
C CYS A 61 11.47 -16.01 2.71
N LYS A 62 11.59 -17.23 2.19
CA LYS A 62 12.15 -18.36 2.93
C LYS A 62 13.67 -18.24 3.00
N GLN A 63 14.23 -18.45 4.18
CA GLN A 63 15.65 -18.41 4.45
C GLN A 63 16.30 -19.80 4.29
N ASP A 64 17.63 -19.83 4.31
CA ASP A 64 18.43 -21.06 4.14
C ASP A 64 18.17 -22.10 5.24
N ASP A 65 17.71 -21.67 6.41
CA ASP A 65 17.33 -22.54 7.53
C ASP A 65 15.97 -23.24 7.33
N GLY A 66 15.24 -22.88 6.27
CA GLY A 66 13.94 -23.42 5.94
C GLY A 66 12.75 -22.67 6.54
N GLU A 67 12.98 -21.61 7.31
CA GLU A 67 11.93 -20.79 7.91
C GLU A 67 11.66 -19.54 7.07
N PHE A 68 10.47 -18.96 7.20
CA PHE A 68 10.15 -17.68 6.57
C PHE A 68 10.64 -16.53 7.44
N GLU A 69 11.20 -15.50 6.79
CA GLU A 69 11.49 -14.25 7.49
C GLU A 69 10.21 -13.60 8.04
N GLN A 70 10.37 -12.77 9.06
CA GLN A 70 9.26 -11.95 9.55
C GLN A 70 8.91 -10.91 8.50
N LEU A 71 7.61 -10.63 8.34
CA LEU A 71 7.17 -9.54 7.48
C LEU A 71 7.70 -8.21 8.04
N GLU A 72 8.57 -7.55 7.29
CA GLU A 72 9.07 -6.21 7.59
C GLU A 72 8.93 -5.32 6.36
N ILE A 73 8.22 -4.19 6.51
CA ILE A 73 8.06 -3.19 5.46
C ILE A 73 8.63 -1.88 5.99
N THR A 74 9.81 -1.51 5.51
CA THR A 74 10.44 -0.24 5.89
C THR A 74 9.59 0.93 5.36
N PRO A 75 9.18 1.88 6.22
CA PRO A 75 8.37 3.01 5.78
C PRO A 75 9.16 3.92 4.84
N LEU A 76 8.42 4.58 3.93
CA LEU A 76 8.98 5.64 3.10
C LEU A 76 9.43 6.82 3.96
N SER A 77 10.30 7.67 3.40
CA SER A 77 10.69 8.90 4.07
C SER A 77 9.49 9.83 4.29
N SER A 78 9.55 10.60 5.37
CA SER A 78 8.57 11.66 5.61
C SER A 78 8.87 12.87 4.73
N PRO A 79 7.85 13.56 4.19
CA PRO A 79 8.04 14.78 3.43
C PRO A 79 8.64 15.89 4.32
N PRO A 80 9.38 16.86 3.75
CA PRO A 80 9.88 18.00 4.50
C PRO A 80 8.73 18.87 5.01
N GLU A 81 9.02 19.74 5.98
CA GLU A 81 8.05 20.73 6.43
C GLU A 81 7.57 21.60 5.26
N LEU A 82 6.25 21.82 5.23
CA LEU A 82 5.62 22.62 4.20
C LEU A 82 6.07 24.08 4.34
N PRO A 83 6.57 24.74 3.27
CA PRO A 83 6.95 26.15 3.32
C PRO A 83 5.80 27.06 3.78
N ASP A 84 6.10 28.17 4.47
CA ASP A 84 5.08 29.08 4.98
C ASP A 84 4.14 29.63 3.89
N VAL A 85 4.63 29.79 2.66
CA VAL A 85 3.85 30.22 1.49
C VAL A 85 2.84 29.17 1.00
N MET A 86 3.04 27.90 1.34
CA MET A 86 2.15 26.78 0.98
C MET A 86 1.21 26.41 2.13
N LYS A 87 1.44 26.92 3.35
CA LYS A 87 0.48 26.82 4.45
C LYS A 87 -0.73 27.70 4.08
N GLN A 88 -1.92 27.11 4.03
CA GLN A 88 -3.14 27.88 3.78
C GLN A 88 -3.25 28.96 4.85
N GLN A 89 -3.33 30.23 4.45
CA GLN A 89 -3.63 31.32 5.37
C GLN A 89 -5.00 31.02 5.99
N ASP A 90 -5.06 30.85 7.31
CA ASP A 90 -6.30 30.76 8.07
C ASP A 90 -7.22 31.90 7.62
N SER A 91 -8.20 31.57 6.79
CA SER A 91 -9.16 32.52 6.24
C SER A 91 -10.26 32.78 7.27
N THR A 92 -9.88 32.96 8.54
CA THR A 92 -10.79 33.10 9.67
C THR A 92 -10.89 34.54 10.20
N SER A 93 -10.32 35.53 9.49
CA SER A 93 -10.36 36.95 9.93
C SER A 93 -10.88 37.97 8.91
N ALA A 94 -11.42 37.56 7.75
CA ALA A 94 -11.92 38.50 6.75
C ALA A 94 -13.47 38.58 6.61
N HIS A 95 -14.25 37.87 7.43
CA HIS A 95 -15.72 37.90 7.37
C HIS A 95 -16.38 38.39 8.68
N ALA A 96 -15.91 39.51 9.22
CA ALA A 96 -16.54 40.16 10.37
C ALA A 96 -16.65 41.70 10.28
N GLN A 97 -16.30 42.32 9.15
CA GLN A 97 -16.40 43.78 8.97
C GLN A 97 -17.05 44.17 7.65
N GLU A 98 -18.31 43.78 7.42
CA GLU A 98 -19.18 44.52 6.48
C GLU A 98 -20.67 44.42 6.84
N GLN A 99 -20.97 44.51 8.15
CA GLN A 99 -22.33 44.84 8.64
C GLN A 99 -22.21 45.91 9.71
N THR A 100 -21.76 47.11 9.32
CA THR A 100 -21.96 48.36 10.05
C THR A 100 -21.54 49.53 9.15
N ALA A 101 -22.38 49.92 8.20
CA ALA A 101 -22.49 51.30 7.74
C ALA A 101 -23.65 51.47 6.73
N SER A 102 -24.63 52.26 7.19
CA SER A 102 -25.63 53.06 6.46
C SER A 102 -26.80 52.35 5.77
#